data_AF-A0AAU1APR3-F1
#
_entry.id   AF-A0AAU1APR3-F1
#
_cell.length_a   1.000
_cell.length_b   1.000
_cell.length_c   1.000
_cell.angle_alpha   90.00
_cell.angle_beta   90.00
_cell.angle_gamma   90.00
#
_symmetry.space_group_name_H-M   'P 1'
#
loop_
_entity.id
_entity.type
_entity.pdbx_description
1 polymer ?
#
loop_
_entity_poly.entity_id
_entity_poly.type
_entity_poly.pdbx_seq_one_letter_code
_entity_poly.pdbx_strand_id
1 'polypeptide(L)' 'MTDLTGAVWRKSTRSGDNGGDCVEVATNLCDGVAVRDSKDPDGPCLLFSSTEWVSFNFAIRRDALTR' A
#
# COMPACT_ATOMS: atom_id res chain seq x y z
N MET A 1 -3.40 -15.72 7.29
CA MET A 1 -4.17 -14.52 6.93
C MET A 1 -3.72 -13.45 7.90
N THR A 2 -2.95 -12.47 7.43
CA THR A 2 -2.43 -11.40 8.29
C THR A 2 -3.60 -10.63 8.88
N ASP A 3 -3.59 -10.48 10.20
CA ASP A 3 -4.61 -9.71 10.90
C ASP A 3 -4.33 -8.21 10.69
N LEU A 4 -5.22 -7.54 9.95
CA LEU A 4 -5.14 -6.11 9.65
C LEU A 4 -5.94 -5.25 10.65
N THR A 5 -6.53 -5.84 11.68
CA THR A 5 -7.37 -5.13 12.67
C THR A 5 -6.58 -4.01 13.40
N GLY A 6 -5.26 -4.19 13.56
CA GLY A 6 -4.36 -3.19 14.14
C GLY A 6 -3.65 -2.27 13.13
N ALA A 7 -4.02 -2.32 11.85
CA ALA A 7 -3.36 -1.53 10.80
C ALA A 7 -3.64 -0.03 10.98
N VAL A 8 -2.57 0.77 11.03
CA VAL A 8 -2.64 2.24 11.03
C VAL A 8 -2.48 2.71 9.60
N TRP A 9 -3.60 2.97 8.93
CA TRP A 9 -3.65 3.38 7.54
C TRP A 9 -3.24 4.84 7.37
N ARG A 10 -2.29 5.07 6.46
CA ARG A 10 -1.90 6.40 6.01
C ARG A 10 -2.27 6.58 4.54
N LYS A 11 -3.05 7.63 4.28
CA LYS A 11 -3.42 8.04 2.92
C LYS A 11 -2.26 8.76 2.23
N SER A 12 -2.06 8.50 0.94
CA SER A 12 -1.05 9.22 0.14
C SER A 12 -1.38 10.71 0.05
N THR A 13 -0.39 11.59 0.14
CA THR A 13 -0.57 13.04 -0.09
C THR A 13 -0.88 13.40 -1.54
N ARG A 14 -0.75 12.44 -2.46
CA ARG A 14 -1.17 12.56 -3.87
C ARG A 14 -2.66 12.23 -4.09
N SER A 15 -3.36 11.84 -3.02
CA SER A 15 -4.82 11.64 -2.99
C SER A 15 -5.49 13.01 -2.95
N GLY A 16 -5.82 13.57 -4.11
CA GLY A 16 -6.54 14.85 -4.21
C GLY A 16 -8.06 14.67 -4.25
N ASP A 17 -8.81 15.73 -3.91
CA ASP A 17 -10.27 15.76 -3.87
C ASP A 17 -10.94 15.62 -5.26
N ASN A 18 -10.17 15.66 -6.35
CA ASN A 18 -10.66 15.58 -7.72
C ASN A 18 -10.87 14.15 -8.24
N GLY A 19 -11.07 13.17 -7.36
CA GLY A 19 -11.42 11.79 -7.75
C GLY A 19 -10.26 10.89 -8.18
N GLY A 20 -9.01 11.27 -7.86
CA GLY A 20 -7.83 10.46 -8.14
C GLY A 20 -7.87 9.07 -7.48
N ASP A 21 -7.12 8.11 -8.03
CA ASP A 21 -7.01 6.76 -7.48
C ASP A 21 -6.20 6.78 -6.18
N CYS A 22 -6.94 6.88 -5.07
CA CYS A 22 -6.40 7.08 -3.74
C CYS A 22 -5.95 5.75 -3.14
N VAL A 23 -4.67 5.64 -2.79
CA VAL A 23 -4.12 4.46 -2.08
C VAL A 23 -3.82 4.78 -0.62
N GLU A 24 -4.08 3.80 0.23
CA GLU A 24 -3.72 3.80 1.66
C GLU A 24 -2.69 2.71 1.94
N VAL A 25 -1.74 3.02 2.82
CA VAL A 25 -0.64 2.10 3.19
C VAL A 25 -0.54 2.01 4.70
N ALA A 26 -0.39 0.80 5.24
CA ALA A 26 -0.07 0.54 6.64
C ALA A 26 1.30 -0.12 6.75
N THR A 27 2.21 0.50 7.50
CA THR A 27 3.60 0.03 7.68
C THR A 27 3.92 -0.37 9.11
N ASN A 28 2.92 -0.37 10.00
CA ASN A 28 3.06 -0.70 11.42
C ASN A 28 2.81 -2.19 11.72
N LEU A 29 2.70 -3.03 10.70
CA LEU A 29 2.38 -4.44 10.82
C LEU A 29 3.67 -5.25 11.04
N CYS A 30 3.61 -6.28 11.89
CA CYS A 30 4.73 -7.18 12.10
C CYS A 30 5.06 -7.99 10.83
N ASP A 31 4.04 -8.32 10.03
CA ASP A 31 4.16 -9.16 8.84
C ASP A 31 4.55 -8.37 7.57
N GLY A 32 4.69 -7.04 7.66
CA GLY A 32 5.19 -6.20 6.56
C GLY A 32 4.34 -4.96 6.28
N VAL A 33 4.00 -4.75 5.01
CA VAL A 33 3.29 -3.58 4.52
C VAL A 33 2.01 -3.99 3.82
N ALA A 34 0.89 -3.39 4.24
CA ALA A 34 -0.39 -3.56 3.57
C ALA A 34 -0.74 -2.33 2.72
N VAL A 35 -1.31 -2.57 1.54
CA VAL A 35 -1.79 -1.54 0.62
C VAL A 35 -3.24 -1.84 0.25
N ARG A 36 -4.10 -0.82 0.28
CA ARG A 36 -5.50 -0.93 -0.12
C ARG A 36 -5.97 0.26 -0.93
N ASP A 37 -7.10 0.07 -1.62
CA ASP A 37 -7.84 1.16 -2.24
C ASP A 37 -8.58 1.95 -1.16
N SER A 38 -8.40 3.27 -1.14
CA SER A 38 -9.12 4.13 -0.20
C SER A 38 -10.61 4.22 -0.53
N LYS A 39 -11.00 3.94 -1.78
CA LYS A 39 -12.39 3.94 -2.27
C LYS A 39 -13.12 2.65 -1.89
N ASP A 40 -12.40 1.57 -1.59
CA ASP A 40 -12.94 0.30 -1.13
C ASP A 40 -12.19 -0.23 0.11
N PRO A 41 -12.39 0.38 1.30
CA PRO A 41 -11.62 0.04 2.51
C PRO A 41 -11.86 -1.38 3.04
N ASP A 42 -13.01 -1.98 2.71
CA ASP A 42 -13.41 -3.34 3.08
C ASP A 42 -13.05 -4.36 1.99
N GLY A 43 -12.53 -3.89 0.85
CA GLY A 43 -12.07 -4.70 -0.25
C GLY A 43 -10.73 -5.40 0.00
N PRO A 44 -10.23 -6.14 -1.00
CA PRO A 44 -8.97 -6.87 -0.90
C PRO A 44 -7.77 -5.94 -0.65
N CYS A 45 -6.92 -6.32 0.30
CA CYS A 45 -5.65 -5.65 0.57
C CYS A 45 -4.49 -6.45 -0.03
N LEU A 46 -3.53 -5.75 -0.64
CA LEU A 46 -2.24 -6.33 -1.03
C LEU A 46 -1.31 -6.33 0.19
N LEU A 47 -0.69 -7.48 0.47
CA LEU A 47 0.28 -7.61 1.55
C LEU A 47 1.66 -7.88 0.94
N PHE A 48 2.65 -7.09 1.38
CA PHE A 48 4.04 -7.24 1.03
C PHE A 48 4.84 -7.54 2.29
N SER A 49 5.78 -8.48 2.22
CA SER A 49 6.86 -8.52 3.21
C SER A 49 7.69 -7.24 3.14
N SER A 50 8.43 -6.93 4.20
CA SER A 50 9.32 -5.76 4.23
C SER A 50 10.34 -5.76 3.08
N THR A 51 10.85 -6.94 2.70
CA THR A 51 11.83 -7.08 1.61
C THR A 51 11.19 -6.85 0.23
N GLU A 52 9.99 -7.39 0.00
CA GLU A 52 9.24 -7.15 -1.23
C GLU A 52 8.89 -5.67 -1.38
N TRP A 53 8.47 -5.02 -0.28
CA TRP A 53 8.15 -3.60 -0.28
C TRP A 53 9.34 -2.72 -0.68
N VAL A 54 10.53 -3.01 -0.13
CA VAL A 54 11.76 -2.29 -0.50
C VAL A 54 12.10 -2.53 -1.98
N SER A 55 12.03 -3.78 -2.43
CA SER A 55 12.34 -4.17 -3.81
C SER A 55 11.39 -3.52 -4.81
N PHE A 56 10.09 -3.49 -4.49
CA PHE A 56 9.04 -2.84 -5.25
C PHE A 56 9.30 -1.32 -5.40
N ASN A 57 9.56 -0.63 -4.29
CA ASN A 57 9.88 0.81 -4.32
C ASN A 57 11.14 1.11 -5.14
N PHE A 58 12.15 0.26 -5.01
CA PHE A 58 13.39 0.39 -5.77
C PHE A 58 13.17 0.22 -7.27
N ALA A 59 12.36 -0.77 -7.66
CA ALA A 59 12.02 -1.00 -9.06
C ALA A 59 11.19 0.16 -9.65
N ILE A 60 10.21 0.69 -8.92
CA ILE A 60 9.43 1.88 -9.34
C ILE A 60 10.34 3.08 -9.58
N ARG A 61 11.24 3.39 -8.64
CA ARG A 61 12.15 4.54 -8.75
C ARG A 61 13.09 4.44 -9.95
N ARG A 62 13.31 3.24 -10.47
CA ARG A 62 14.13 2.97 -11.64
C ARG A 62 13.34 2.79 -12.92
N ASP A 63 12.02 2.96 -12.87
CA ASP A 63 11.13 2.67 -14.00
C ASP A 63 11.32 1.24 -14.53
N ALA A 64 11.68 0.31 -13.63
CA ALA A 64 12.07 -1.06 -13.96
C ALA A 64 10.89 -2.05 -13.87
N LEU A 65 9.72 -1.59 -13.40
CA LEU A 65 8.48 -2.35 -13.47
C LEU A 65 7.80 -2.03 -14.80
N THR A 66 8.20 -2.74 -15.85
CA THR A 66 7.51 -2.67 -17.13
C THR A 66 6.19 -3.44 -17.05
N ARG A 67 5.17 -2.92 -17.75
CA ARG A 67 3.80 -3.44 -17.79
C ARG A 67 3.70 -4.74 -18.58
#